data_AF-A0A967KCW4-F1
#
_entry.id   AF-A0A967KCW4-F1
#
_cell.length_a   1.000
_cell.length_b   1.000
_cell.length_c   1.000
_cell.angle_alpha   90.00
_cell.angle_beta   90.00
_cell.angle_gamma   90.00
#
_symmetry.space_group_name_H-M   'P 1'
#
loop_
_entity.id
_entity.type
_entity.pdbx_description
1 polymer ?
#
loop_
_entity_poly.entity_id
_entity_poly.type
_entity_poly.pdbx_seq_one_letter_code
_entity_poly.pdbx_strand_id
1 'polypeptide(L)' 'QPPRPSFITYWQLPDSIRAELPEFRVRVMVYAERPEDRFILVNGQRLLEGDSLQPGLVVREIRRDGVVFSYRLYEFLVTR' A
#
# COMPACT_ATOMS: atom_id res chain seq x y z
N GLN A 1 -21.87 -4.12 5.90
CA GLN A 1 -20.67 -4.38 5.07
C GLN A 1 -19.98 -5.59 5.67
N PRO A 2 -19.55 -6.61 4.88
CA PRO A 2 -18.79 -7.73 5.42
C PRO A 2 -17.51 -7.21 6.11
N PRO A 3 -16.97 -7.93 7.12
CA PRO A 3 -15.71 -7.54 7.73
C PRO A 3 -14.65 -7.49 6.64
N ARG A 4 -14.00 -6.34 6.47
CA ARG A 4 -12.86 -6.25 5.55
C ARG A 4 -11.76 -7.16 6.07
N PRO A 5 -11.03 -7.87 5.18
CA PRO A 5 -9.89 -8.66 5.61
C PRO A 5 -8.91 -7.78 6.39
N SER A 6 -8.47 -8.30 7.53
CA SER A 6 -7.40 -7.72 8.33
C SER A 6 -6.06 -8.08 7.68
N PHE A 7 -5.40 -7.09 7.09
CA PHE A 7 -4.04 -7.26 6.55
C PHE A 7 -3.03 -7.28 7.70
N ILE A 8 -1.96 -8.04 7.53
CA ILE A 8 -0.77 -7.87 8.37
C ILE A 8 -0.20 -6.47 8.14
N THR A 9 0.44 -5.89 9.13
CA THR A 9 1.15 -4.62 8.98
C THR A 9 2.51 -4.82 8.34
N TYR A 10 3.10 -3.73 7.82
CA TYR A 10 4.49 -3.73 7.34
C TYR A 10 5.47 -4.37 8.34
N TRP A 11 5.31 -4.12 9.64
CA TRP A 11 6.19 -4.64 10.70
C TRP A 11 6.02 -6.13 10.98
N GLN A 12 4.94 -6.74 10.51
CA GLN A 12 4.66 -8.17 10.66
C GLN A 12 5.14 -8.99 9.45
N LEU A 13 5.67 -8.34 8.40
CA LEU A 13 6.32 -9.05 7.31
C LEU A 13 7.59 -9.75 7.79
N PRO A 14 7.92 -10.94 7.25
CA PRO A 14 9.21 -11.57 7.48
C PRO A 14 10.37 -10.64 7.10
N ASP A 15 11.46 -10.69 7.86
CA ASP A 15 12.61 -9.80 7.67
C ASP A 15 13.21 -9.89 6.26
N SER A 16 13.28 -11.10 5.69
CA SER A 16 13.75 -11.31 4.32
C SER A 16 12.91 -10.55 3.29
N ILE A 17 11.59 -10.49 3.49
CA ILE A 17 10.68 -9.77 2.61
C ILE A 17 10.80 -8.26 2.82
N ARG A 18 10.87 -7.80 4.08
CA ARG A 18 11.06 -6.36 4.37
C ARG A 18 12.36 -5.83 3.80
N ALA A 19 13.43 -6.63 3.82
CA ALA A 19 14.74 -6.26 3.27
C ALA A 19 14.75 -6.11 1.74
N GLU A 20 13.83 -6.75 1.02
CA GLU A 20 13.67 -6.60 -0.43
C GLU A 20 12.85 -5.37 -0.83
N LEU A 21 12.08 -4.81 0.11
CA LEU A 21 11.29 -3.62 -0.13
C LEU A 21 12.21 -2.38 -0.11
N PRO A 22 12.02 -1.43 -1.05
CA PRO A 22 12.79 -0.20 -1.07
C PRO A 22 12.43 0.64 0.15
N GLU A 23 13.25 1.63 0.47
CA GLU A 23 12.76 2.70 1.32
C GLU A 23 11.69 3.49 0.54
N PHE A 24 10.46 3.47 1.04
CA PHE A 24 9.37 4.27 0.48
C PHE A 24 8.65 5.01 1.60
N ARG A 25 8.37 6.29 1.34
CA ARG A 25 7.67 7.14 2.29
C ARG A 25 6.39 7.67 1.66
N VAL A 26 5.26 7.21 2.17
CA VAL A 26 3.95 7.77 1.83
C VAL A 26 3.86 9.13 2.51
N ARG A 27 4.02 10.21 1.74
CA ARG A 27 3.93 11.59 2.28
C ARG A 27 2.51 12.11 2.28
N VAL A 28 1.77 11.79 1.23
CA VAL A 28 0.38 12.20 1.06
C VAL A 28 -0.44 10.96 0.73
N MET A 29 -1.59 10.87 1.37
CA MET A 29 -2.62 9.87 1.08
C MET A 29 -3.94 10.62 0.99
N VAL A 30 -4.58 10.53 -0.18
CA VAL A 30 -5.91 11.08 -0.42
C VAL A 30 -6.87 9.92 -0.57
N TYR A 31 -7.86 9.89 0.31
CA TYR A 31 -8.94 8.94 0.28
C TYR A 31 -10.23 9.62 -0.22
N ALA A 32 -10.96 8.91 -1.06
CA ALA A 32 -12.27 9.27 -1.60
C ALA A 32 -13.15 8.02 -1.64
N GLU A 33 -14.47 8.18 -1.82
CA GLU A 33 -15.37 7.03 -1.92
C GLU A 33 -15.07 6.17 -3.15
N ARG A 34 -14.86 6.83 -4.29
CA ARG A 34 -14.51 6.18 -5.55
C ARG A 34 -13.01 5.84 -5.62
N PRO A 35 -12.61 4.59 -5.91
CA PRO A 35 -11.20 4.18 -6.01
C PRO A 35 -10.36 5.02 -6.98
N GLU A 36 -10.92 5.43 -8.11
CA GLU A 36 -10.25 6.24 -9.14
C GLU A 36 -9.88 7.65 -8.66
N ASP A 37 -10.57 8.16 -7.64
CA ASP A 37 -10.31 9.47 -7.02
C ASP A 37 -9.28 9.36 -5.88
N ARG A 38 -8.86 8.13 -5.50
CA ARG A 38 -7.86 7.89 -4.44
C ARG A 38 -6.46 7.92 -5.01
N PHE A 39 -5.51 8.45 -4.24
CA PHE A 39 -4.11 8.39 -4.63
C PHE A 39 -3.17 8.56 -3.44
N ILE A 40 -1.94 8.13 -3.63
CA ILE A 40 -0.83 8.40 -2.73
C ILE A 40 0.28 9.14 -3.45
N LEU A 41 1.08 9.90 -2.70
CA LEU A 41 2.36 10.41 -3.17
C LEU A 41 3.48 9.66 -2.46
N VAL A 42 4.23 8.88 -3.24
CA VAL A 42 5.39 8.11 -2.78
C VAL A 42 6.59 8.55 -3.59
N ASN A 43 7.65 9.00 -2.89
CA ASN A 43 8.89 9.45 -3.51
C ASN A 43 8.68 10.52 -4.62
N GLY A 44 7.65 11.37 -4.47
CA GLY A 44 7.29 12.41 -5.43
C GLY A 44 6.41 11.95 -6.60
N GLN A 45 6.16 10.65 -6.73
CA GLN A 45 5.28 10.08 -7.74
C GLN A 45 3.86 9.88 -7.19
N ARG A 46 2.86 10.23 -8.02
CA ARG A 46 1.46 9.92 -7.75
C ARG A 46 1.15 8.50 -8.20
N LEU A 47 0.57 7.70 -7.31
CA LEU A 47 0.13 6.34 -7.58
C LEU A 47 -1.35 6.18 -7.22
N LEU A 48 -2.09 5.48 -8.08
CA LEU A 48 -3.46 5.04 -7.91
C LEU A 48 -3.51 3.58 -7.46
N GLU A 49 -4.70 3.08 -7.10
CA GLU A 49 -4.90 1.64 -6.92
C GLU A 49 -4.64 0.89 -8.25
N GLY A 50 -3.86 -0.18 -8.19
CA GLY A 50 -3.37 -0.95 -9.33
C GLY A 50 -1.98 -0.52 -9.83
N ASP A 51 -1.49 0.66 -9.47
CA ASP A 51 -0.18 1.14 -9.91
C ASP A 51 0.97 0.43 -9.18
N SER A 52 2.07 0.26 -9.91
CA SER A 52 3.29 -0.36 -9.41
C SER A 52 4.31 0.71 -9.01
N LEU A 53 4.81 0.64 -7.78
CA LEU A 53 5.91 1.51 -7.31
C LEU A 53 7.26 1.00 -7.84
N GLN A 54 7.42 -0.32 -7.92
CA GLN A 54 8.56 -1.02 -8.50
C GLN A 54 8.11 -2.42 -8.94
N PRO A 55 8.87 -3.16 -9.77
CA PRO A 55 8.49 -4.50 -10.21
C PRO A 55 8.00 -5.39 -9.05
N GLY A 56 6.73 -5.77 -9.10
CA GLY A 56 6.07 -6.63 -8.11
C GLY A 56 5.50 -5.94 -6.88
N LEU A 57 5.81 -4.67 -6.59
CA LEU A 57 5.25 -3.92 -5.45
C LEU A 57 4.13 -2.99 -5.94
N VAL A 58 2.89 -3.38 -5.67
CA VAL A 58 1.68 -2.75 -6.23
C VAL A 58 0.86 -2.10 -5.12
N VAL A 59 0.30 -0.93 -5.38
CA VAL A 59 -0.73 -0.30 -4.54
C VAL A 59 -2.03 -1.06 -4.76
N ARG A 60 -2.40 -1.94 -3.85
CA ARG A 60 -3.59 -2.78 -4.01
C ARG A 60 -4.88 -2.05 -3.68
N GLU A 61 -4.89 -1.34 -2.55
CA GLU A 61 -6.06 -0.61 -2.06
C GLU A 61 -5.61 0.58 -1.23
N ILE A 62 -6.19 1.75 -1.45
CA ILE A 62 -6.00 2.94 -0.63
C ILE A 62 -7.21 3.03 0.29
N ARG A 63 -6.99 2.85 1.59
CA ARG A 63 -8.03 2.83 2.61
C ARG A 63 -7.97 4.08 3.47
N ARG A 64 -9.01 4.27 4.31
CA ARG A 64 -9.05 5.38 5.28
C ARG A 64 -7.97 5.23 6.36
N ASP A 65 -7.63 3.99 6.70
CA ASP A 65 -6.67 3.59 7.74
C ASP A 65 -5.22 3.43 7.24
N GLY A 66 -4.99 3.46 5.92
CA GLY A 66 -3.67 3.32 5.33
C GLY A 66 -3.69 2.81 3.90
N VAL A 67 -2.56 2.29 3.43
CA VAL A 67 -2.39 1.75 2.08
C VAL A 67 -2.06 0.28 2.15
N VAL A 68 -2.81 -0.53 1.42
CA VAL A 68 -2.51 -1.95 1.24
C VAL A 68 -1.59 -2.09 0.04
N PHE A 69 -0.40 -2.63 0.26
CA PHE A 69 0.52 -3.01 -0.80
C PHE A 69 0.47 -4.52 -1.01
N SER A 70 0.67 -4.94 -2.26
CA SER A 70 0.92 -6.34 -2.63
C SER A 70 2.36 -6.50 -3.10
N TYR A 71 3.07 -7.48 -2.55
CA TYR A 71 4.42 -7.86 -2.98
C TYR A 71 4.62 -9.37 -2.84
N ARG A 72 4.94 -10.05 -3.94
CA ARG A 72 5.04 -11.53 -4.00
C ARG A 72 3.73 -12.18 -3.53
N LEU A 73 3.76 -12.88 -2.39
CA LEU A 73 2.61 -13.56 -1.79
C LEU A 73 1.99 -12.75 -0.62
N TYR A 74 2.53 -11.57 -0.33
CA TYR A 74 2.15 -10.79 0.85
C TYR A 74 1.29 -9.61 0.46
N GLU A 75 0.28 -9.37 1.29
CA GLU A 75 -0.51 -8.15 1.27
C GLU A 75 -0.46 -7.54 2.66
N PHE A 76 0.03 -6.31 2.72
CA PHE A 76 0.34 -5.69 3.97
C PHE A 76 -0.12 -4.24 4.01
N LEU A 77 -0.62 -3.83 5.16
CA LEU A 77 -1.05 -2.47 5.44
C LEU A 77 0.14 -1.64 5.92
N VAL A 78 0.35 -0.52 5.24
CA VAL A 78 1.15 0.60 5.72
C VAL A 78 0.16 1.61 6.27
N THR A 79 0.10 1.72 7.60
CA THR A 79 -0.75 2.70 8.27
C THR A 79 -0.19 4.11 8.04
N ARG A 80 -1.08 5.11 8.09
CA ARG A 80 -0.68 6.52 8.04
C ARG A 80 0.27 6.88 9.18
#